data_AF-A0A517V9A6-F1
#
_entry.id   AF-A0A517V9A6-F1
#
_cell.length_a   1.000
_cell.length_b   1.000
_cell.length_c   1.000
_cell.angle_alpha   90.00
_cell.angle_beta   90.00
_cell.angle_gamma   90.00
#
_symmetry.space_group_name_H-M   'P 1'
#
loop_
_entity.id
_entity.type
_entity.pdbx_description
1 polymer ?
#
loop_
_entity_poly.entity_id
_entity_poly.type
_entity_poly.pdbx_seq_one_letter_code
_entity_poly.pdbx_strand_id
1 'polypeptide(L)'
;MFVKFQSKFYSDGIRVGMRIASQLWKEEGGSVSPFATVLLMTILLLGLLPGVVTLRDQIVQEFGDMAVALESIDQSYSYTFNGVTSQYIDSSSVSDTAGDAPAGLDLTIPATSE
;
A
#
# COMPACT_ATOMS: atom_id res chain seq x y z
N MET A 1 16.41 5.04 17.94
CA MET A 1 16.02 6.43 18.28
C MET A 1 15.02 7.00 17.28
N PHE A 2 15.23 6.82 15.97
CA PHE A 2 14.33 7.26 14.88
C PHE A 2 12.89 6.72 14.95
N VAL A 3 12.68 5.45 15.31
CA VAL A 3 11.33 4.85 15.42
C VAL A 3 10.48 5.51 16.52
N LYS A 4 11.11 5.91 17.64
CA LYS A 4 10.45 6.62 18.75
C LYS A 4 10.08 8.07 18.39
N PHE A 5 10.75 8.65 17.39
CA PHE A 5 10.47 10.01 16.90
C PHE A 5 9.27 10.01 15.95
N GLN A 6 9.20 9.04 15.04
CA GLN A 6 8.06 8.84 14.14
C GLN A 6 6.77 8.49 14.88
N SER A 7 6.82 7.61 15.89
CA SER A 7 5.61 7.25 16.65
C SER A 7 5.07 8.42 17.50
N LYS A 8 5.95 9.32 17.94
CA LYS A 8 5.57 10.51 18.71
C LYS A 8 4.91 11.55 17.81
N PHE A 9 5.44 11.76 16.61
CA PHE A 9 4.83 12.63 15.60
C PHE A 9 3.45 12.12 15.17
N TYR A 10 3.30 10.80 14.98
CA TYR A 10 2.01 10.17 14.66
C TYR A 10 1.00 10.27 15.80
N SER A 11 1.42 9.99 17.05
CA SER A 11 0.58 10.14 18.25
C SER A 11 0.12 11.59 18.44
N ASP A 12 1.02 12.56 18.25
CA ASP A 12 0.70 13.96 18.46
C ASP A 12 -0.19 14.50 17.33
N GLY A 13 0.02 14.08 16.08
CA GLY A 13 -0.86 14.36 14.95
C GLY A 13 -2.28 13.81 15.14
N ILE A 14 -2.42 12.56 15.60
CA ILE A 14 -3.73 11.96 15.89
C ILE A 14 -4.42 12.68 17.06
N ARG A 15 -3.69 13.03 18.11
CA ARG A 15 -4.25 13.77 19.25
C ARG A 15 -4.73 15.16 18.85
N VAL A 16 -3.99 15.85 17.98
CA VAL A 16 -4.39 17.16 17.46
C VAL A 16 -5.61 17.02 16.54
N GLY A 17 -5.61 16.06 15.62
CA GLY A 17 -6.75 15.79 14.74
C GLY A 17 -8.02 15.46 15.51
N MET A 18 -7.94 14.60 16.54
CA MET A 18 -9.07 14.24 17.38
C MET A 18 -9.57 15.41 18.25
N ARG A 19 -8.68 16.33 18.65
CA ARG A 19 -9.06 17.58 19.33
C ARG A 19 -9.77 18.55 18.39
N ILE A 20 -9.36 18.66 17.14
CA ILE A 20 -10.03 19.52 16.15
C ILE A 20 -11.39 18.92 15.78
N ALA A 21 -11.47 17.61 15.53
CA ALA A 21 -12.71 16.92 15.22
C ALA A 21 -13.76 17.04 16.36
N SER A 22 -13.31 16.91 17.61
CA SER A 22 -14.19 17.08 18.78
C SER A 22 -14.57 18.53 19.05
N GLN A 23 -13.74 19.50 18.65
CA GLN A 23 -14.11 20.93 18.68
C GLN A 23 -15.17 21.25 17.63
N LEU A 24 -15.01 20.76 16.40
CA LEU A 24 -16.01 20.91 15.33
C LEU A 24 -17.35 20.25 15.68
N TRP A 25 -17.32 19.11 16.37
CA TRP A 25 -18.53 18.40 16.80
C TRP A 25 -19.25 19.06 17.99
N LYS A 26 -18.55 19.87 18.80
CA LYS A 26 -19.08 20.52 20.00
C LYS A 26 -19.46 21.99 19.79
N GLU A 27 -19.38 22.51 18.57
CA GLU A 27 -19.91 23.83 18.25
C GLU A 27 -21.45 23.80 18.20
N GLU A 28 -22.06 23.91 19.38
CA GLU A 28 -23.53 23.98 19.56
C GLU A 28 -24.03 25.44 19.66
N GLY A 29 -23.19 26.42 19.31
CA GLY A 29 -23.42 27.85 19.51
C GLY A 29 -23.35 28.68 18.22
N GLY A 30 -24.38 28.61 17.39
CA GLY A 30 -24.85 29.76 16.61
C GLY A 30 -24.15 30.10 15.28
N SER A 31 -24.84 29.79 14.19
CA SER A 31 -24.82 30.53 12.91
C SER A 31 -23.49 30.62 12.15
N VAL A 32 -22.85 29.49 11.84
CA VAL A 32 -22.18 29.42 10.52
C VAL A 32 -23.28 29.51 9.49
N SER A 33 -23.22 30.50 8.59
CA SER A 33 -24.17 30.62 7.48
C SER A 33 -24.32 29.24 6.84
N PRO A 34 -25.54 28.70 6.66
CA PRO A 34 -25.72 27.35 6.11
C PRO A 34 -25.00 27.17 4.77
N PHE A 35 -24.81 28.27 4.03
CA PHE A 35 -23.95 28.31 2.86
C PHE A 35 -22.49 27.95 3.13
N ALA A 36 -21.85 28.49 4.18
CA ALA A 36 -20.45 28.24 4.49
C ALA A 36 -20.20 26.79 4.94
N THR A 37 -21.11 26.18 5.70
CA THR A 37 -21.00 24.76 6.09
C THR A 37 -21.15 23.82 4.90
N VAL A 38 -22.09 24.10 4.00
CA VAL A 38 -22.27 23.31 2.77
C VAL A 38 -21.06 23.48 1.85
N LEU A 39 -20.57 24.71 1.67
CA LEU A 39 -19.39 24.99 0.85
C LEU A 39 -18.14 24.28 1.42
N LEU A 40 -17.93 24.33 2.74
CA LEU A 40 -16.87 23.59 3.42
C LEU A 40 -16.98 22.07 3.18
N MET A 41 -18.19 21.50 3.35
CA MET A 41 -18.41 20.07 3.12
C MET A 41 -18.17 19.66 1.66
N THR A 42 -18.56 20.49 0.70
CA THR A 42 -18.33 20.18 -0.73
C THR A 42 -16.85 20.21 -1.09
N ILE A 43 -16.07 21.19 -0.61
CA ILE A 43 -14.62 21.23 -0.84
C ILE A 43 -13.95 20.02 -0.16
N LEU A 44 -14.40 19.67 1.05
CA LEU A 44 -13.89 18.49 1.76
C LEU A 44 -14.15 17.21 0.97
N LEU A 45 -15.36 17.03 0.43
CA LEU A 45 -15.69 15.87 -0.40
C LEU A 45 -14.88 15.86 -1.70
N LEU A 46 -14.72 17.01 -2.36
CA LEU A 46 -13.91 17.13 -3.59
C LEU A 46 -12.44 16.82 -3.36
N GLY A 47 -11.88 17.06 -2.17
CA GLY A 47 -10.51 16.68 -1.82
C GLY A 47 -10.40 15.22 -1.36
N LEU A 48 -11.33 14.78 -0.51
CA LEU A 48 -11.26 13.46 0.13
C LEU A 48 -11.53 12.33 -0.86
N LEU A 49 -12.53 12.46 -1.74
CA LEU A 49 -12.90 11.42 -2.71
C LEU A 49 -11.73 11.04 -3.62
N PRO A 50 -11.17 11.96 -4.45
CA PRO A 50 -10.03 11.62 -5.28
C PRO A 50 -8.77 11.35 -4.44
N GLY A 51 -8.61 12.00 -3.28
CA GLY A 51 -7.45 11.77 -2.40
C GLY A 51 -7.36 10.33 -1.90
N VAL A 52 -8.48 9.72 -1.51
CA VAL A 52 -8.53 8.31 -1.11
C VAL A 52 -8.33 7.38 -2.30
N VAL A 53 -8.87 7.72 -3.48
CA VAL A 53 -8.65 6.95 -4.70
C VAL A 53 -7.17 6.93 -5.09
N THR A 54 -6.49 8.09 -5.10
CA THR A 54 -5.06 8.16 -5.41
C THR A 54 -4.20 7.42 -4.39
N LEU A 55 -4.57 7.46 -3.10
CA LEU A 55 -3.87 6.71 -2.06
C LEU A 55 -4.00 5.20 -2.29
N ARG A 56 -5.21 4.73 -2.63
CA ARG A 56 -5.45 3.32 -2.96
C ARG A 56 -4.61 2.90 -4.16
N ASP A 57 -4.60 3.70 -5.23
CA ASP A 57 -3.86 3.36 -6.44
C ASP A 57 -2.35 3.30 -6.18
N GLN A 58 -1.79 4.20 -5.37
CA GLN A 58 -0.38 4.15 -4.96
C GLN A 58 -0.06 2.90 -4.13
N ILE A 59 -0.90 2.53 -3.16
CA ILE A 59 -0.67 1.33 -2.36
C ILE A 59 -0.69 0.08 -3.24
N VAL A 60 -1.61 0.02 -4.22
CA VAL A 60 -1.70 -1.12 -5.14
C VAL A 60 -0.47 -1.20 -6.05
N GLN A 61 0.06 -0.07 -6.52
CA GLN A 61 1.31 -0.04 -7.30
C GLN A 61 2.49 -0.56 -6.48
N GLU A 62 2.67 -0.07 -5.25
CA GLU A 62 3.75 -0.53 -4.37
C GLU A 62 3.64 -2.02 -4.00
N PHE A 63 2.41 -2.53 -3.87
CA PHE A 63 2.19 -3.97 -3.66
C PHE A 63 2.50 -4.80 -4.91
N GLY A 64 2.29 -4.25 -6.11
CA GLY A 64 2.73 -4.83 -7.37
C GLY A 64 4.26 -4.91 -7.44
N ASP A 65 4.93 -3.79 -7.20
CA ASP A 65 6.39 -3.72 -7.16
C ASP A 65 6.98 -4.68 -6.10
N MET A 66 6.32 -4.81 -4.94
CA MET A 66 6.69 -5.81 -3.92
C MET A 66 6.51 -7.25 -4.41
N ALA A 67 5.44 -7.54 -5.15
CA ALA A 67 5.18 -8.87 -5.69
C ALA A 67 6.24 -9.26 -6.74
N VAL A 68 6.59 -8.35 -7.64
CA VAL A 68 7.67 -8.53 -8.62
C VAL A 68 9.02 -8.71 -7.92
N ALA A 69 9.29 -7.93 -6.87
CA ALA A 69 10.51 -8.09 -6.08
C ALA A 69 10.59 -9.47 -5.41
N LEU A 70 9.46 -10.01 -4.92
CA LEU A 70 9.40 -11.35 -4.34
C LEU A 70 9.60 -12.45 -5.39
N GLU A 71 9.09 -12.25 -6.60
CA GLU A 71 9.33 -13.16 -7.73
C GLU A 71 10.79 -13.12 -8.21
N SER A 72 11.44 -11.95 -8.14
CA SER A 72 12.86 -11.80 -8.50
C SER A 72 13.84 -12.46 -7.52
N ILE A 73 13.35 -13.03 -6.42
CA ILE A 73 14.18 -13.81 -5.49
C ILE A 73 14.54 -15.13 -6.16
N ASP A 74 15.85 -15.43 -6.24
CA ASP A 74 16.36 -16.69 -6.77
C ASP A 74 15.87 -17.90 -5.92
N GLN A 75 14.93 -18.67 -6.47
CA GLN A 75 14.39 -19.88 -5.83
C GLN A 75 15.13 -21.17 -6.26
N SER A 76 16.31 -21.06 -6.88
CA SER A 76 17.07 -22.22 -7.35
C SER A 76 17.56 -23.10 -6.20
N TYR A 77 17.44 -24.42 -6.36
CA TYR A 77 17.98 -25.40 -5.41
C TYR A 77 18.59 -26.60 -6.12
N SER A 78 19.58 -27.22 -5.49
CA SER A 78 20.19 -28.47 -5.94
C SER A 78 20.47 -29.35 -4.74
N TYR A 79 19.91 -30.57 -4.73
CA TYR A 79 20.16 -31.56 -3.71
C TYR A 79 20.51 -32.91 -4.32
N THR A 80 21.40 -33.65 -3.66
CA THR A 80 21.79 -34.99 -4.08
C THR A 80 21.63 -35.94 -2.91
N PHE A 81 20.86 -37.01 -3.11
CA PHE A 81 20.69 -38.08 -2.12
C PHE A 81 20.81 -39.44 -2.79
N ASN A 82 21.66 -40.31 -2.23
CA ASN A 82 21.86 -41.68 -2.68
C ASN A 82 22.17 -41.82 -4.20
N GLY A 83 22.92 -40.86 -4.77
CA GLY A 83 23.31 -40.85 -6.18
C GLY A 83 22.25 -40.28 -7.14
N VAL A 84 21.08 -39.90 -6.64
CA VAL A 84 20.05 -39.19 -7.42
C VAL A 84 20.15 -37.69 -7.11
N THR A 85 20.31 -36.89 -8.16
CA THR A 85 20.39 -35.43 -8.09
C THR A 85 19.09 -34.83 -8.58
N SER A 86 18.48 -33.97 -7.77
CA SER A 86 17.33 -33.15 -8.14
C SER A 86 17.73 -31.69 -8.07
N GLN A 87 17.43 -30.95 -9.13
CA GLN A 87 17.80 -29.55 -9.26
C GLN A 87 16.64 -28.77 -9.87
N TYR A 88 16.45 -27.56 -9.40
CA TYR A 88 15.56 -26.56 -9.97
C TYR A 88 16.36 -25.28 -10.18
N ILE A 89 16.32 -24.75 -11.40
CA ILE A 89 16.94 -23.48 -11.75
C ILE A 89 15.81 -22.51 -12.05
N ASP A 90 15.76 -21.44 -11.28
CA ASP A 90 14.83 -20.36 -11.49
C ASP A 90 15.36 -19.44 -12.61
N SER A 91 14.63 -19.39 -13.72
CA SER A 91 14.95 -18.56 -14.88
C SER A 91 13.91 -17.46 -15.10
N SER A 92 13.05 -17.19 -14.12
CA SER A 92 12.04 -16.15 -14.22
C SER A 92 12.70 -14.77 -14.20
N SER A 93 12.37 -13.93 -15.19
CA SER A 93 12.77 -12.53 -15.24
C SER A 93 11.53 -11.70 -15.56
N VAL A 94 10.88 -11.19 -14.53
CA VAL A 94 9.73 -10.30 -14.67
C VAL A 94 10.21 -8.86 -14.66
N SER A 95 9.87 -8.13 -15.72
CA SER A 95 10.15 -6.71 -15.88
C SER A 95 8.83 -5.97 -15.86
N ASP A 96 8.54 -5.25 -14.77
CA ASP A 96 7.43 -4.29 -14.71
C ASP A 96 7.96 -2.90 -15.08
N THR A 97 7.36 -2.27 -16.09
CA THR A 97 7.77 -0.93 -16.55
C THR A 97 6.93 0.11 -15.82
N ALA A 98 7.58 1.17 -15.31
CA ALA A 98 6.91 2.22 -14.56
C ALA A 98 5.70 2.80 -15.31
N GLY A 99 4.50 2.59 -14.77
CA GLY A 99 3.23 3.09 -15.32
C GLY A 99 2.34 2.04 -15.98
N ASP A 100 2.79 0.79 -16.09
CA ASP A 100 1.94 -0.34 -16.49
C ASP A 100 1.05 -0.82 -15.33
N ALA A 101 0.04 -1.64 -15.66
CA ALA A 101 -0.79 -2.26 -14.64
C ALA A 101 0.09 -3.19 -13.78
N PRO A 102 -0.10 -3.22 -12.45
CA PRO A 102 0.76 -3.98 -11.54
C PRO A 102 0.94 -5.42 -12.03
N ALA A 103 2.19 -5.83 -12.31
CA ALA A 103 2.48 -7.20 -12.67
C ALA A 103 2.21 -8.09 -11.44
N GLY A 104 1.21 -8.96 -11.56
CA GLY A 104 0.88 -9.93 -10.52
C GLY A 104 1.93 -11.03 -10.46
N LEU A 105 2.00 -11.71 -9.32
CA LEU A 105 2.90 -12.84 -9.12
C LEU A 105 2.41 -14.07 -9.90
N ASP A 106 3.24 -14.60 -10.80
CA ASP A 106 2.94 -15.81 -11.58
C ASP A 106 3.51 -17.05 -10.88
N LEU A 107 2.63 -17.89 -10.32
CA LEU A 107 2.97 -19.15 -9.62
C LEU A 107 2.91 -20.37 -10.54
N THR A 108 2.89 -20.21 -11.87
CA THR A 108 2.81 -21.36 -12.77
C THR A 108 4.12 -22.16 -12.77
N ILE A 109 4.23 -23.09 -11.82
CA ILE A 109 5.27 -24.12 -11.84
C ILE A 109 4.87 -25.11 -12.92
N PRO A 110 5.60 -25.23 -14.05
CA PRO A 110 5.35 -26.31 -14.99
C PRO A 110 5.54 -27.63 -14.26
N ALA A 111 4.54 -28.53 -14.38
CA ALA A 111 4.65 -29.84 -13.78
C ALA A 111 5.94 -30.50 -14.27
N THR A 112 6.88 -30.76 -13.37
CA THR A 112 8.02 -31.61 -13.70
C THR A 112 7.45 -33.01 -13.90
N SER A 113 7.47 -33.50 -15.14
CA SER A 113 7.34 -34.94 -15.37
C SER A 113 8.52 -35.60 -14.66
N GLU A 114 8.22 -36.66 -13.92
CA GLU A 114 9.15 -37.52 -13.16
C GLU A 114 10.55 -37.68 -13.78
#